data_AF-A0A7R9XYK0-F1
#
_entry.id   AF-A0A7R9XYK0-F1
#
_cell.length_a   1.000
_cell.length_b   1.000
_cell.length_c   1.000
_cell.angle_alpha   90.00
_cell.angle_beta   90.00
_cell.angle_gamma   90.00
#
_symmetry.space_group_name_H-M   'P 1'
#
loop_
_entity.id
_entity.type
_entity.pdbx_description
1 polymer ?
#
loop_
_entity_poly.entity_id
_entity_poly.type
_entity_poly.pdbx_seq_one_letter_code
_entity_poly.pdbx_strand_id
1 'polypeptide(L)'
;AVAHGPGPECVLDVHVLKSLCGKILGYGGNMIREMEACTGARVSISPVGMRDAAEGCRVVTLSGTPVQVAQCRWEVIRAVGETGVVQERSRGAAAPADLASRGGGGGGG
;
A
#
# COMPACT_ATOMS: atom_id res chain seq x y z
N ALA A 1 -9.15 15.93 -5.62
CA ALA A 1 -7.80 15.40 -5.34
C ALA A 1 -7.70 15.20 -3.84
N VAL A 2 -7.55 13.97 -3.38
CA VAL A 2 -7.34 13.68 -1.95
C VAL A 2 -5.94 14.15 -1.59
N ALA A 3 -5.85 15.33 -0.97
CA ALA A 3 -4.63 15.81 -0.34
C ALA A 3 -4.45 15.03 0.96
N HIS A 4 -3.57 14.02 0.94
CA HIS A 4 -3.10 13.43 2.19
C HIS A 4 -2.23 14.50 2.89
N GLY A 5 -2.72 14.98 4.04
CA GLY A 5 -1.95 15.89 4.89
C GLY A 5 -0.69 15.22 5.45
N PRO A 6 0.20 15.99 6.12
CA PRO A 6 1.49 15.50 6.64
C PRO A 6 1.33 14.60 7.89
N GLY A 7 0.50 13.57 7.80
CA GLY A 7 0.42 12.47 8.77
C GLY A 7 1.32 11.31 8.37
N PRO A 8 1.56 10.33 9.25
CA PRO A 8 2.33 9.13 8.91
C PRO A 8 1.54 8.31 7.89
N GLU A 9 1.83 8.53 6.61
CA GLU A 9 1.30 7.71 5.52
C GLU A 9 1.93 6.32 5.61
N CYS A 10 1.09 5.30 5.77
CA CYS A 10 1.49 3.92 5.71
C CYS A 10 1.42 3.44 4.27
N VAL A 11 2.43 2.67 3.86
CA VAL A 11 2.47 2.05 2.54
C VAL A 11 2.59 0.53 2.70
N LEU A 12 1.70 -0.22 2.07
CA LEU A 12 1.68 -1.69 2.12
C LEU A 12 1.68 -2.26 0.70
N ASP A 13 2.72 -3.01 0.37
CA ASP A 13 2.82 -3.76 -0.87
C ASP A 13 2.30 -5.17 -0.67
N VAL A 14 1.21 -5.52 -1.35
CA VAL A 14 0.59 -6.85 -1.31
C VAL A 14 0.90 -7.56 -2.62
N HIS A 15 1.63 -8.67 -2.56
CA HIS A 15 1.93 -9.51 -3.70
C HIS A 15 0.78 -10.50 -3.89
N VAL A 16 0.17 -10.46 -5.07
CA VAL A 16 -1.00 -11.26 -5.43
C VAL A 16 -0.70 -12.08 -6.67
N LEU A 17 -1.14 -13.34 -6.71
CA LEU A 17 -1.02 -14.17 -7.90
C LEU A 17 -1.72 -13.54 -9.12
N LYS A 18 -1.07 -13.57 -10.28
CA LYS A 18 -1.61 -13.02 -11.54
C LYS A 18 -2.96 -13.65 -11.90
N SER A 19 -3.13 -14.94 -11.63
CA SER A 19 -4.37 -15.70 -11.86
C SER A 19 -5.55 -15.17 -11.04
N LEU A 20 -5.28 -14.56 -9.88
CA LEU A 20 -6.30 -14.03 -8.96
C LEU A 20 -6.41 -12.51 -9.01
N CYS A 21 -5.37 -11.80 -9.48
CA CYS A 21 -5.39 -10.35 -9.66
C CYS A 21 -6.50 -9.88 -10.61
N GLY A 22 -6.90 -10.71 -11.60
CA GLY A 22 -8.06 -10.42 -12.44
C GLY A 22 -9.36 -10.21 -11.65
N LYS A 23 -9.52 -10.86 -10.49
CA LYS A 23 -10.65 -10.63 -9.58
C LYS A 23 -10.58 -9.29 -8.87
N ILE A 24 -9.38 -8.83 -8.48
CA ILE A 24 -9.16 -7.52 -7.84
C ILE A 24 -9.43 -6.38 -8.82
N LEU A 25 -8.94 -6.49 -10.06
CA LEU A 25 -9.18 -5.49 -11.10
C LEU A 25 -10.66 -5.43 -11.48
N GLY A 26 -11.34 -6.58 -11.50
CA GLY A 26 -12.70 -6.69 -12.01
C GLY A 26 -12.76 -6.39 -13.52
N TYR A 27 -13.95 -6.52 -14.10
CA TYR A 27 -14.19 -6.08 -15.47
C TYR A 27 -14.04 -4.56 -15.55
N GLY A 28 -13.01 -4.07 -16.24
CA GLY A 28 -12.81 -2.64 -16.51
C GLY A 28 -12.23 -1.80 -15.35
N GLY A 29 -11.70 -2.39 -14.28
CA GLY A 29 -11.07 -1.63 -13.19
C GLY A 29 -12.06 -1.04 -12.17
N ASN A 30 -13.33 -1.44 -12.20
CA ASN A 30 -14.38 -0.88 -11.34
C ASN A 30 -14.13 -1.20 -9.85
N MET A 31 -13.75 -2.45 -9.57
CA MET A 31 -13.53 -2.92 -8.20
C MET A 31 -12.44 -2.14 -7.46
N ILE A 32 -11.35 -1.73 -8.14
CA ILE A 32 -10.30 -0.90 -7.52
C ILE A 32 -10.86 0.46 -7.10
N ARG A 33 -11.65 1.09 -7.99
CA ARG A 33 -12.28 2.38 -7.68
C ARG A 33 -13.26 2.26 -6.52
N GLU A 34 -14.00 1.17 -6.44
CA GLU A 34 -14.87 0.89 -5.29
C GLU A 34 -14.06 0.70 -4.01
N MET A 35 -12.95 -0.06 -4.04
CA MET A 35 -12.07 -0.22 -2.87
C MET A 35 -11.50 1.13 -2.42
N GLU A 36 -11.00 1.95 -3.33
CA GLU A 36 -10.49 3.30 -3.02
C GLU A 36 -11.60 4.22 -2.51
N ALA A 37 -12.82 4.14 -3.06
CA ALA A 37 -13.96 4.94 -2.61
C ALA A 37 -14.50 4.51 -1.23
N CYS A 38 -14.55 3.20 -0.96
CA CYS A 38 -15.03 2.66 0.32
C CYS A 38 -13.99 2.83 1.44
N THR A 39 -12.71 2.61 1.14
CA THR A 39 -11.65 2.61 2.15
C THR A 39 -11.00 3.99 2.29
N GLY A 40 -11.01 4.82 1.26
CA GLY A 40 -10.25 6.06 1.20
C GLY A 40 -8.73 5.87 1.10
N ALA A 41 -8.26 4.62 0.97
CA ALA A 41 -6.86 4.33 0.64
C ALA A 41 -6.65 4.53 -0.87
N ARG A 42 -5.39 4.78 -1.25
CA ARG A 42 -4.97 4.80 -2.64
C ARG A 42 -4.37 3.45 -3.02
N VAL A 43 -4.81 2.90 -4.15
CA VAL A 43 -4.44 1.57 -4.64
C VAL A 43 -3.69 1.72 -5.96
N SER A 44 -2.46 1.20 -6.02
CA SER A 44 -1.62 1.22 -7.21
C SER A 44 -1.16 -0.19 -7.54
N ILE A 45 -1.42 -0.66 -8.76
CA ILE A 45 -1.02 -1.99 -9.21
C ILE A 45 0.18 -1.85 -10.15
N SER A 46 1.26 -2.56 -9.83
CA SER A 46 2.45 -2.57 -10.69
C SER A 46 2.15 -3.20 -12.05
N PRO A 47 2.61 -2.58 -13.15
CA PRO A 47 2.42 -3.10 -14.50
C PRO A 47 3.18 -4.43 -14.69
N VAL A 48 2.68 -5.25 -15.61
CA VAL A 48 3.28 -6.55 -15.94
C VAL A 48 4.66 -6.31 -16.56
N GLY A 49 5.71 -6.89 -15.96
CA GLY A 49 7.10 -6.80 -16.46
C GLY A 49 8.03 -5.87 -15.67
N MET A 50 7.57 -5.28 -14.56
CA MET A 50 8.47 -4.59 -13.61
C MET A 50 9.26 -5.63 -12.79
N ARG A 51 10.53 -5.34 -12.42
CA ARG A 51 11.40 -6.27 -11.68
C ARG A 51 10.82 -6.78 -10.34
N ASP A 52 9.92 -6.01 -9.72
CA ASP A 52 9.20 -6.39 -8.50
C ASP A 52 8.02 -7.35 -8.74
N ALA A 53 7.53 -7.45 -9.98
CA ALA A 53 6.57 -8.47 -10.38
C ALA A 53 7.35 -9.76 -10.69
N ALA A 54 7.66 -10.52 -9.65
CA ALA A 54 8.16 -11.89 -9.80
C ALA A 54 7.26 -12.67 -10.78
N GLU A 55 7.83 -13.55 -11.60
CA GLU A 55 7.08 -14.33 -12.59
C GLU A 55 5.85 -14.98 -11.96
N GLY A 56 4.66 -14.51 -12.35
CA GLY A 56 3.37 -15.01 -11.85
C GLY A 56 2.71 -14.20 -10.74
N CYS A 57 3.31 -13.12 -10.23
CA CYS A 57 2.73 -12.25 -9.20
C CYS A 57 2.59 -10.79 -9.67
N ARG A 58 1.65 -10.05 -9.09
CA ARG A 58 1.49 -8.60 -9.22
C ARG A 58 1.56 -7.95 -7.85
N VAL A 59 2.22 -6.81 -7.77
CA VAL A 59 2.33 -6.01 -6.55
C VAL A 59 1.21 -4.98 -6.52
N VAL A 60 0.42 -5.00 -5.45
CA VAL A 60 -0.64 -4.04 -5.15
C VAL A 60 -0.15 -3.16 -4.00
N THR A 61 0.27 -1.95 -4.33
CA THR A 61 0.71 -0.94 -3.38
C THR A 61 -0.49 -0.16 -2.86
N LEU A 62 -0.73 -0.25 -1.56
CA LEU A 62 -1.74 0.49 -0.81
C LEU A 62 -1.06 1.64 -0.08
N SER A 63 -1.56 2.86 -0.22
CA SER A 63 -1.03 4.03 0.50
C SER A 63 -2.14 4.86 1.12
N GLY A 64 -1.95 5.30 2.36
CA GLY A 64 -2.89 6.16 3.07
C GLY A 64 -2.65 6.10 4.58
N THR A 65 -3.68 6.39 5.36
CA THR A 65 -3.60 6.19 6.82
C THR A 65 -3.56 4.68 7.16
N PRO A 66 -3.00 4.29 8.33
CA PRO A 66 -2.95 2.90 8.76
C PRO A 66 -4.33 2.23 8.78
N VAL A 67 -5.38 2.99 9.12
CA VAL A 67 -6.77 2.50 9.13
C VAL A 67 -7.26 2.22 7.70
N GLN A 68 -7.06 3.16 6.78
CA GLN A 68 -7.48 3.02 5.39
C GLN A 68 -6.75 1.85 4.71
N VAL A 69 -5.45 1.73 4.93
CA VAL A 69 -4.63 0.63 4.38
C VAL A 69 -5.08 -0.71 4.96
N ALA A 70 -5.35 -0.80 6.26
CA ALA A 70 -5.84 -2.03 6.89
C ALA A 70 -7.22 -2.47 6.35
N GLN A 71 -8.12 -1.51 6.11
CA GLN A 71 -9.43 -1.80 5.49
C GLN A 71 -9.27 -2.26 4.04
N CYS A 72 -8.46 -1.56 3.25
CA CYS A 72 -8.23 -1.92 1.86
C CYS A 72 -7.52 -3.28 1.71
N ARG A 73 -6.60 -3.59 2.60
CA ARG A 73 -5.97 -4.93 2.70
C ARG A 73 -7.03 -6.02 2.89
N TRP A 74 -8.02 -5.79 3.75
CA TRP A 74 -9.07 -6.77 4.02
C TRP A 74 -9.95 -7.03 2.79
N GLU A 75 -10.31 -5.97 2.06
CA GLU A 75 -11.06 -6.08 0.80
C GLU A 75 -10.25 -6.81 -0.29
N VAL A 76 -8.93 -6.56 -0.36
CA VAL A 76 -8.03 -7.30 -1.26
C VAL A 76 -8.04 -8.80 -0.92
N ILE A 77 -7.84 -9.16 0.35
CA ILE A 77 -7.85 -10.55 0.82
C ILE A 77 -9.20 -11.21 0.52
N ARG A 78 -10.31 -10.49 0.73
CA ARG A 78 -11.65 -10.96 0.44
C ARG A 78 -11.86 -11.21 -1.07
N ALA A 79 -11.29 -10.37 -1.93
CA ALA A 79 -11.41 -10.50 -3.38
C ALA A 79 -10.61 -11.69 -3.95
N VAL A 80 -9.41 -11.97 -3.42
CA VAL A 80 -8.54 -13.06 -3.94
C VAL A 80 -8.58 -14.35 -3.13
N GLY A 81 -9.09 -14.29 -1.90
CA GLY A 81 -9.02 -15.36 -0.91
C GLY A 81 -7.69 -15.39 -0.16
N GLU A 82 -7.65 -16.04 1.01
CA GLU A 82 -6.43 -16.20 1.82
C GLU A 82 -5.25 -16.82 1.05
N THR A 83 -5.53 -17.65 0.05
CA THR A 83 -4.51 -18.29 -0.81
C THR A 83 -3.97 -17.39 -1.91
N GLY A 84 -4.58 -16.23 -2.13
CA GLY A 84 -4.22 -15.32 -3.23
C GLY A 84 -3.11 -14.32 -2.90
N VAL A 85 -2.86 -14.09 -1.62
CA VAL A 85 -1.81 -13.20 -1.12
C VAL A 85 -0.57 -14.02 -0.81
N VAL A 86 0.52 -13.78 -1.54
CA VAL A 86 1.78 -14.53 -1.38
C VAL A 86 2.80 -13.81 -0.52
N GLN A 87 2.71 -12.47 -0.42
CA GLN A 87 3.61 -11.67 0.40
C GLN A 87 2.96 -10.33 0.74
N GLU A 88 3.19 -9.85 1.96
CA GLU A 88 2.80 -8.51 2.38
C GLU A 88 4.02 -7.79 2.93
N ARG A 89 4.42 -6.72 2.26
CA ARG A 89 5.56 -5.90 2.62
C ARG A 89 5.07 -4.53 3.03
N SER A 90 5.01 -4.30 4.33
CA SER A 90 4.83 -2.95 4.88
C SER A 90 6.10 -2.15 4.63
N ARG A 91 6.05 -1.18 3.71
CA ARG A 91 7.06 -0.14 3.61
C ARG A 91 6.77 0.82 4.75
N GLY A 92 7.59 0.75 5.80
CA GLY A 92 7.40 1.48 7.05
C GLY A 92 7.03 2.94 6.80
N ALA A 93 6.07 3.44 7.58
CA ALA A 93 5.61 4.82 7.56
C ALA A 93 6.82 5.74 7.51
N ALA A 94 6.85 6.67 6.55
CA ALA A 94 7.93 7.64 6.42
C ALA A 94 8.16 8.25 7.82
N ALA A 95 9.31 7.94 8.42
CA ALA A 95 9.68 8.47 9.71
C ALA A 95 9.56 10.01 9.63
N PRO A 96 8.96 10.70 10.61
CA PRO A 96 8.89 12.14 10.56
C PRO A 96 10.31 12.67 10.47
N ALA A 97 10.63 13.31 9.34
CA ALA A 97 11.92 13.96 9.10
C ALA A 97 12.19 15.14 10.07
N ASP A 98 11.30 15.38 11.03
CA ASP A 98 11.37 16.48 12.00
C ASP A 98 12.13 16.11 13.28
N LEU A 99 12.50 14.83 13.51
CA LEU A 99 13.40 14.47 14.62
C LEU A 99 14.88 14.56 14.20
N ALA A 100 15.26 15.62 13.50
CA ALA A 100 16.65 15.93 13.15
C ALA A 100 16.97 17.40 13.45
N SER A 101 16.88 17.80 14.73
CA SER A 101 17.79 18.76 15.39
C SER A 101 17.27 19.17 16.76
N ARG A 102 17.31 18.26 17.74
CA ARG A 102 17.33 18.69 19.14
C ARG A 102 18.77 18.66 19.64
N GLY A 103 19.35 19.85 19.70
CA GLY A 103 20.28 20.27 20.74
C GLY A 103 21.60 19.51 20.89
N GLY A 104 22.65 20.01 20.23
CA GLY A 104 24.04 19.79 20.62
C GLY A 104 24.63 21.10 21.14
N GLY A 105 24.14 21.59 22.29
CA GLY A 105 24.73 22.71 23.02
C GLY A 105 25.35 22.20 24.32
N GLY A 106 26.67 22.41 24.49
CA GLY A 106 27.45 22.08 25.68
C GLY A 106 28.87 21.72 25.24
N GLY A 107 29.87 22.59 25.37
CA GLY A 107 30.45 23.09 26.62
C GLY A 107 31.79 22.36 26.78
N GLY A 108 32.95 22.99 26.60
CA GLY A 108 33.61 23.88 27.57
C GLY A 108 35.03 23.32 27.79
N GLY A 109 36.01 24.21 27.99
CA GLY A 109 37.41 23.87 28.27
C GLY A 109 38.39 24.71 27.47
#